data_AF-A0A0F7ZC52-F1
#
_entry.id   AF-A0A0F7ZC52-F1
#
_cell.length_a   1.000
_cell.length_b   1.000
_cell.length_c   1.000
_cell.angle_alpha   90.00
_cell.angle_beta   90.00
_cell.angle_gamma   90.00
#
_symmetry.space_group_name_H-M   'P 1'
#
loop_
_entity.id
_entity.type
_entity.pdbx_description
1 polymer ?
#
loop_
_entity_poly.entity_id
_entity_poly.type
_entity_poly.pdbx_seq_one_letter_code
_entity_poly.pdbx_strand_id
1 'polypeptide(L)'
;MHLSGQCICQNDPLFVEEKKIQQENVVIGALESAFQECDKMIGQEMKASNQSAGCTALVALYLQGRLYVANAGDSRALLVRKQSIIPLSSEFTPETDRKRIQHLAFIYPKLLADEFTRFEFPRRLKGDDLGQKVLYRDYSMEGWGYKTVMKDDLKYPLIHGNGKQARLLGTLAVSRGLGDHQLKVIETNIEIKPFLSCIPKVEVFDLISENVNEDDVLIMATDGLWDVLSNEEVAQIVTNFLQNNTTDPYRFSELAKLLVQKAKGKEDGYYWIKESKEPASYDDISVFAIPLYNKNEY
;
A
#
# COMPACT_ATOMS: atom_id res chain seq x y z
N MET A 1 9.42 -26.23 -14.08
CA MET A 1 8.48 -25.62 -15.05
C MET A 1 9.25 -25.40 -16.34
N HIS A 2 8.70 -25.77 -17.49
CA HIS A 2 9.33 -25.49 -18.78
C HIS A 2 9.23 -23.97 -19.02
N LEU A 3 10.36 -23.26 -18.94
CA LEU A 3 10.47 -21.79 -19.00
C LEU A 3 10.99 -21.28 -20.36
N SER A 4 11.04 -22.17 -21.37
CA SER A 4 11.48 -21.85 -22.74
C SER A 4 10.28 -21.96 -23.68
N GLY A 5 9.84 -20.84 -24.26
CA GLY A 5 8.69 -20.82 -25.17
C GLY A 5 8.91 -21.76 -26.36
N GLN A 6 7.97 -22.67 -26.56
CA GLN A 6 7.94 -23.57 -27.72
C GLN A 6 6.80 -23.16 -28.65
N CYS A 7 7.00 -23.34 -29.96
CA CYS A 7 5.92 -23.23 -30.93
C CYS A 7 4.93 -24.38 -30.69
N ILE A 8 3.73 -24.07 -30.18
CA ILE A 8 2.73 -25.08 -29.78
C ILE A 8 2.00 -25.67 -31.01
N CYS A 9 2.03 -24.99 -32.17
CA CYS A 9 1.43 -25.47 -33.41
C CYS A 9 2.24 -25.04 -34.64
N GLN A 10 2.80 -26.00 -35.36
CA GLN A 10 3.59 -25.74 -36.58
C GLN A 10 2.75 -25.21 -37.76
N ASN A 11 1.42 -25.36 -37.71
CA ASN A 11 0.50 -24.96 -38.78
C ASN A 11 -0.02 -23.51 -38.64
N ASP A 12 0.24 -22.84 -37.52
CA ASP A 12 -0.07 -21.42 -37.32
C ASP A 12 1.07 -20.73 -36.54
N PRO A 13 2.19 -20.41 -37.18
CA PRO A 13 3.37 -19.88 -36.50
C PRO A 13 3.20 -18.41 -36.03
N LEU A 14 2.13 -17.71 -36.45
CA LEU A 14 1.97 -16.27 -36.20
C LEU A 14 1.30 -15.95 -34.85
N PHE A 15 0.59 -16.91 -34.25
CA PHE A 15 -0.19 -16.69 -33.00
C PHE A 15 0.14 -17.67 -31.87
N VAL A 16 1.24 -18.44 -31.99
CA VAL A 16 1.45 -19.66 -31.18
C VAL A 16 2.85 -19.72 -30.56
N GLU A 17 3.49 -18.57 -30.37
CA GLU A 17 4.68 -18.47 -29.50
C GLU A 17 4.24 -18.33 -28.04
N GLU A 18 4.60 -19.31 -27.22
CA GLU A 18 4.42 -19.22 -25.78
C GLU A 18 5.27 -18.06 -25.23
N LYS A 19 4.63 -17.13 -24.52
CA LYS A 19 5.33 -15.99 -23.92
C LYS A 19 6.44 -16.49 -23.00
N LYS A 20 7.64 -15.93 -23.12
CA LYS A 20 8.70 -16.18 -22.16
C LYS A 20 8.30 -15.62 -20.78
N ILE A 21 8.00 -16.50 -19.84
CA ILE A 21 7.66 -16.12 -18.47
C ILE A 21 8.93 -16.13 -17.63
N GLN A 22 9.27 -14.98 -17.05
CA GLN A 22 10.35 -14.89 -16.08
C GLN A 22 9.93 -15.53 -14.76
N GLN A 23 10.86 -16.15 -14.05
CA GLN A 23 10.57 -16.81 -12.79
C GLN A 23 9.97 -15.86 -11.75
N GLU A 24 10.45 -14.60 -11.71
CA GLU A 24 9.89 -13.55 -10.85
C GLU A 24 8.39 -13.34 -11.07
N ASN A 25 7.92 -13.40 -12.32
CA ASN A 25 6.51 -13.21 -12.65
C ASN A 25 5.63 -14.34 -12.11
N VAL A 26 6.19 -15.56 -12.01
CA VAL A 26 5.47 -16.69 -11.40
C VAL A 26 5.31 -16.46 -9.89
N VAL A 27 6.34 -15.95 -9.22
CA VAL A 27 6.30 -15.67 -7.78
C VAL A 27 5.37 -14.49 -7.48
N ILE A 28 5.43 -13.43 -8.29
CA ILE A 28 4.52 -12.28 -8.19
C ILE A 28 3.06 -12.75 -8.36
N GLY A 29 2.77 -13.50 -9.42
CA GLY A 29 1.42 -14.02 -9.65
C GLY A 29 0.94 -14.97 -8.55
N ALA A 30 1.84 -15.74 -7.94
CA ALA A 30 1.51 -16.59 -6.79
C ALA A 30 1.15 -15.76 -5.55
N LEU A 31 1.89 -14.68 -5.26
CA LEU A 31 1.57 -13.75 -4.17
C LEU A 31 0.23 -13.04 -4.40
N GLU A 32 0.00 -12.54 -5.61
CA GLU A 32 -1.28 -11.91 -5.98
C GLU A 32 -2.46 -12.89 -5.81
N SER A 33 -2.30 -14.12 -6.30
CA SER A 33 -3.32 -15.17 -6.17
C SER A 33 -3.56 -15.54 -4.70
N ALA A 34 -2.50 -15.65 -3.89
CA ALA A 34 -2.61 -15.95 -2.47
C ALA A 34 -3.40 -14.86 -1.71
N PHE A 35 -3.19 -13.58 -2.02
CA PHE A 35 -3.96 -12.49 -1.44
C PHE A 35 -5.45 -12.58 -1.82
N GLN A 36 -5.76 -12.89 -3.08
CA GLN A 36 -7.14 -13.07 -3.54
C GLN A 36 -7.84 -14.25 -2.87
N GLU A 37 -7.15 -15.39 -2.78
CA GLU A 37 -7.67 -16.59 -2.14
C GLU A 37 -7.89 -16.36 -0.64
N CYS A 38 -6.95 -15.69 0.03
CA CYS A 38 -7.08 -15.31 1.43
C CYS A 38 -8.25 -14.36 1.66
N ASP A 39 -8.39 -13.29 0.87
CA ASP A 39 -9.52 -12.34 0.94
C ASP A 39 -10.86 -13.08 0.77
N LYS A 40 -10.94 -13.98 -0.21
CA LYS A 40 -12.14 -14.80 -0.44
C LYS A 40 -12.48 -15.67 0.78
N MET A 41 -11.49 -16.31 1.41
CA MET A 41 -11.72 -17.11 2.62
C MET A 41 -12.18 -16.23 3.79
N ILE A 42 -11.52 -15.08 4.02
CA ILE A 42 -11.93 -14.10 5.04
C ILE A 42 -13.39 -13.68 4.81
N GLY A 43 -13.77 -13.35 3.57
CA GLY A 43 -15.15 -12.97 3.25
C GLY A 43 -16.18 -14.07 3.55
N GLN A 44 -15.82 -15.33 3.34
CA GLN A 44 -16.68 -16.49 3.67
C GLN A 44 -16.81 -16.66 5.18
N GLU A 45 -15.71 -16.60 5.92
CA GLU A 45 -15.69 -16.75 7.37
C GLU A 45 -16.41 -15.61 8.08
N MET A 46 -16.13 -14.37 7.72
CA MET A 46 -16.76 -13.17 8.29
C MET A 46 -18.28 -13.16 8.05
N LYS A 47 -18.71 -13.62 6.87
CA LYS A 47 -20.14 -13.80 6.58
C LYS A 47 -20.77 -14.87 7.47
N ALA A 48 -20.06 -15.97 7.71
CA ALA A 48 -20.55 -17.07 8.56
C ALA A 48 -20.61 -16.67 10.05
N SER A 49 -19.66 -15.84 10.52
CA SER A 49 -19.62 -15.32 11.90
C SER A 49 -20.42 -14.04 12.12
N ASN A 50 -21.03 -13.47 11.06
CA ASN A 50 -21.71 -12.17 11.07
C ASN A 50 -20.82 -11.04 11.64
N GLN A 51 -19.55 -11.07 11.26
CA GLN A 51 -18.55 -10.06 11.60
C GLN A 51 -18.17 -9.26 10.36
N SER A 52 -17.62 -8.07 10.57
CA SER A 52 -17.04 -7.24 9.52
C SER A 52 -15.74 -6.67 10.06
N ALA A 53 -14.65 -6.99 9.39
CA ALA A 53 -13.33 -6.45 9.68
C ALA A 53 -12.49 -6.49 8.40
N GLY A 54 -11.53 -5.60 8.33
CA GLY A 54 -10.49 -5.58 7.32
C GLY A 54 -9.12 -5.37 7.93
N CYS A 55 -8.09 -5.61 7.14
CA CYS A 55 -6.72 -5.35 7.53
C CYS A 55 -5.86 -4.96 6.34
N THR A 56 -4.78 -4.24 6.63
CA THR A 56 -3.67 -4.10 5.69
C THR A 56 -2.82 -5.37 5.69
N ALA A 57 -2.04 -5.57 4.65
CA ALA A 57 -1.13 -6.71 4.53
C ALA A 57 0.16 -6.28 3.85
N LEU A 58 1.27 -6.43 4.57
CA LEU A 58 2.63 -6.20 4.08
C LEU A 58 3.44 -7.47 4.30
N VAL A 59 3.87 -8.12 3.22
CA VAL A 59 4.52 -9.43 3.23
C VAL A 59 5.89 -9.34 2.59
N ALA A 60 6.91 -9.88 3.25
CA ALA A 60 8.24 -10.08 2.68
C ALA A 60 8.50 -11.58 2.48
N LEU A 61 8.83 -11.98 1.25
CA LEU A 61 9.16 -13.35 0.87
C LEU A 61 10.58 -13.39 0.29
N TYR A 62 11.48 -14.13 0.93
CA TYR A 62 12.76 -14.49 0.35
C TYR A 62 12.65 -15.79 -0.45
N LEU A 63 13.03 -15.75 -1.72
CA LEU A 63 13.06 -16.94 -2.57
C LEU A 63 14.14 -16.80 -3.64
N GLN A 64 15.08 -17.76 -3.65
CA GLN A 64 16.15 -17.87 -4.66
C GLN A 64 16.96 -16.58 -4.86
N GLY A 65 17.48 -16.02 -3.77
CA GLY A 65 18.32 -14.83 -3.83
C GLY A 65 17.57 -13.52 -4.07
N ARG A 66 16.23 -13.55 -4.11
CA ARG A 66 15.40 -12.36 -4.29
C ARG A 66 14.45 -12.18 -3.11
N LEU A 67 14.24 -10.92 -2.77
CA LEU A 67 13.26 -10.47 -1.79
C LEU A 67 12.05 -9.89 -2.54
N TYR A 68 10.88 -10.46 -2.31
CA TYR A 68 9.61 -10.00 -2.84
C TYR A 68 8.84 -9.32 -1.71
N VAL A 69 8.46 -8.05 -1.89
CA VAL A 69 7.70 -7.29 -0.91
C VAL A 69 6.32 -6.97 -1.48
N ALA A 70 5.29 -7.65 -0.99
CA ALA A 70 3.91 -7.47 -1.41
C ALA A 70 3.17 -6.57 -0.41
N ASN A 71 2.60 -5.46 -0.88
CA ASN A 71 1.86 -4.51 -0.05
C ASN A 71 0.42 -4.28 -0.53
N ALA A 72 -0.54 -4.37 0.39
CA ALA A 72 -1.93 -3.96 0.24
C ALA A 72 -2.36 -3.19 1.50
N GLY A 73 -2.31 -1.85 1.42
CA GLY A 73 -2.64 -0.94 2.52
C GLY A 73 -1.60 0.16 2.68
N ASP A 74 -1.58 0.80 3.84
CA ASP A 74 -0.67 1.90 4.22
C ASP A 74 0.45 1.48 5.20
N SER A 75 0.59 0.18 5.49
CA SER A 75 1.85 -0.36 6.00
C SER A 75 2.98 -0.16 4.98
N ARG A 76 4.21 -0.01 5.45
CA ARG A 76 5.36 0.30 4.57
C ARG A 76 6.63 -0.47 4.92
N ALA A 77 7.40 -0.78 3.88
CA ALA A 77 8.70 -1.46 3.93
C ALA A 77 9.81 -0.56 3.38
N LEU A 78 10.91 -0.46 4.13
CA LEU A 78 12.06 0.37 3.83
C LEU A 78 13.34 -0.43 4.04
N LEU A 79 14.14 -0.59 3.01
CA LEU A 79 15.49 -1.12 3.14
C LEU A 79 16.45 0.02 3.50
N VAL A 80 17.08 -0.10 4.67
CA VAL A 80 18.10 0.83 5.14
C VAL A 80 19.47 0.19 4.92
N ARG A 81 20.32 0.89 4.15
CA ARG A 81 21.72 0.55 3.93
C ARG A 81 22.60 1.69 4.45
N LYS A 82 23.88 1.42 4.68
CA LYS A 82 24.83 2.43 5.23
C LYS A 82 24.88 3.76 4.46
N GLN A 83 24.60 3.75 3.16
CA GLN A 83 24.70 4.93 2.29
C GLN A 83 23.42 5.27 1.52
N SER A 84 22.36 4.46 1.66
CA SER A 84 21.16 4.61 0.84
C SER A 84 19.92 4.05 1.53
N ILE A 85 18.78 4.63 1.20
CA ILE A 85 17.47 4.21 1.65
C ILE A 85 16.68 3.78 0.41
N ILE A 86 16.15 2.58 0.41
CA ILE A 86 15.43 2.01 -0.74
C ILE A 86 14.01 1.64 -0.27
N PRO A 87 12.98 2.40 -0.66
CA PRO A 87 11.60 2.01 -0.42
C PRO A 87 11.29 0.71 -1.16
N LEU A 88 10.87 -0.33 -0.43
CA LEU A 88 10.44 -1.61 -1.00
C LEU A 88 8.91 -1.77 -0.99
N SER A 89 8.19 -0.74 -0.55
CA SER A 89 6.77 -0.60 -0.82
C SER A 89 6.35 0.87 -0.83
N SER A 90 5.13 1.13 -1.27
CA SER A 90 4.46 2.43 -1.17
C SER A 90 3.07 2.25 -0.57
N GLU A 91 2.58 3.28 0.09
CA GLU A 91 1.25 3.29 0.73
C GLU A 91 0.14 3.35 -0.31
N PHE A 92 -0.94 2.59 -0.06
CA PHE A 92 -2.14 2.57 -0.88
C PHE A 92 -3.26 3.35 -0.23
N THR A 93 -3.10 4.67 -0.17
CA THR A 93 -4.17 5.60 0.20
C THR A 93 -5.11 5.83 -0.99
N PRO A 94 -6.31 6.38 -0.77
CA PRO A 94 -7.22 6.76 -1.85
C PRO A 94 -6.57 7.67 -2.90
N GLU A 95 -5.67 8.56 -2.48
CA GLU A 95 -4.99 9.49 -3.39
C GLU A 95 -3.91 8.80 -4.23
N THR A 96 -3.09 7.94 -3.62
CA THR A 96 -2.01 7.24 -4.35
C THR A 96 -2.56 6.23 -5.35
N ASP A 97 -3.72 5.62 -5.06
CA ASP A 97 -4.39 4.65 -5.92
C ASP A 97 -5.54 5.26 -6.76
N ARG A 98 -5.64 6.60 -6.80
CA ARG A 98 -6.73 7.36 -7.45
C ARG A 98 -7.06 6.84 -8.84
N LYS A 99 -6.03 6.65 -9.67
CA LYS A 99 -6.22 6.24 -11.07
C LYS A 99 -6.93 4.91 -11.18
N ARG A 100 -6.60 3.93 -10.33
CA ARG A 100 -7.29 2.63 -10.30
C ARG A 100 -8.75 2.80 -9.91
N ILE A 101 -9.01 3.55 -8.83
CA ILE A 101 -10.35 3.81 -8.30
C ILE A 101 -11.24 4.47 -9.37
N GLN A 102 -10.76 5.54 -10.00
CA GLN A 102 -11.51 6.25 -11.05
C GLN A 102 -11.64 5.42 -12.33
N HIS A 103 -10.62 4.63 -12.69
CA HIS A 103 -10.69 3.74 -13.85
C HIS A 103 -11.76 2.67 -13.64
N LEU A 104 -11.89 2.11 -12.44
CA LEU A 104 -12.95 1.15 -12.11
C LEU A 104 -14.33 1.78 -12.27
N ALA A 105 -14.52 3.02 -11.80
CA ALA A 105 -15.75 3.78 -12.01
C ALA A 105 -16.01 4.14 -13.48
N PHE A 106 -14.95 4.35 -14.28
CA PHE A 106 -15.06 4.56 -15.72
C PHE A 106 -15.59 3.30 -16.43
N ILE A 107 -15.02 2.13 -16.13
CA ILE A 107 -15.40 0.85 -16.75
C ILE A 107 -16.75 0.35 -16.25
N TYR A 108 -17.05 0.56 -14.96
CA TYR A 108 -18.30 0.11 -14.33
C TYR A 108 -19.07 1.26 -13.66
N PRO A 109 -19.69 2.17 -14.43
CA PRO A 109 -20.39 3.34 -13.88
C PRO A 109 -21.52 3.00 -12.89
N LYS A 110 -22.10 1.79 -12.98
CA LYS A 110 -23.14 1.32 -12.05
C LYS A 110 -22.65 1.26 -10.60
N LEU A 111 -21.34 1.09 -10.37
CA LEU A 111 -20.75 1.10 -9.03
C LEU A 111 -20.84 2.47 -8.34
N LEU A 112 -21.07 3.54 -9.10
CA LEU A 112 -21.26 4.88 -8.54
C LEU A 112 -22.64 5.07 -7.89
N ALA A 113 -23.57 4.15 -8.15
CA ALA A 113 -24.92 4.12 -7.59
C ALA A 113 -25.70 5.44 -7.71
N ASP A 114 -25.40 6.26 -8.73
CA ASP A 114 -25.93 7.62 -8.91
C ASP A 114 -25.61 8.63 -7.79
N GLU A 115 -24.84 8.22 -6.78
CA GLU A 115 -24.44 9.04 -5.63
C GLU A 115 -23.06 9.68 -5.82
N PHE A 116 -22.20 9.03 -6.62
CA PHE A 116 -20.81 9.41 -6.80
C PHE A 116 -20.50 9.91 -8.21
N THR A 117 -19.55 10.84 -8.30
CA THR A 117 -18.87 11.21 -9.55
C THR A 117 -17.48 10.59 -9.58
N ARG A 118 -17.09 10.09 -10.76
CA ARG A 118 -15.72 9.62 -10.98
C ARG A 118 -14.73 10.76 -11.13
N PHE A 119 -15.18 11.95 -11.53
CA PHE A 119 -14.31 13.09 -11.74
C PHE A 119 -13.78 13.60 -10.41
N GLU A 120 -12.53 14.03 -10.42
CA GLU A 120 -11.98 14.78 -9.31
C GLU A 120 -11.99 16.27 -9.63
N PHE A 121 -12.31 17.06 -8.61
CA PHE A 121 -12.32 18.51 -8.63
C PHE A 121 -11.43 19.03 -7.48
N PRO A 122 -10.82 20.22 -7.59
CA PRO A 122 -9.99 20.78 -6.51
C PRO A 122 -10.74 21.02 -5.20
N ARG A 123 -12.08 21.06 -5.25
CA ARG A 123 -12.97 21.18 -4.10
C ARG A 123 -14.31 20.53 -4.38
N ARG A 124 -15.10 20.33 -3.32
CA ARG A 124 -16.51 19.96 -3.44
C ARG A 124 -17.27 21.03 -4.24
N LEU A 125 -17.94 20.59 -5.32
CA LEU A 125 -18.82 21.43 -6.10
C LEU A 125 -20.20 21.57 -5.43
N LYS A 126 -20.84 22.72 -5.63
CA LYS A 126 -22.16 23.08 -5.09
C LYS A 126 -23.08 23.55 -6.24
N GLY A 127 -24.37 23.75 -5.93
CA GLY A 127 -25.36 24.19 -6.92
C GLY A 127 -24.95 25.44 -7.70
N ASP A 128 -24.31 26.41 -7.04
CA ASP A 128 -23.86 27.66 -7.66
C ASP A 128 -22.75 27.47 -8.70
N ASP A 129 -22.08 26.31 -8.71
CA ASP A 129 -21.08 25.98 -9.70
C ASP A 129 -21.67 25.52 -11.04
N LEU A 130 -22.96 25.22 -11.11
CA LEU A 130 -23.61 24.73 -12.34
C LEU A 130 -23.41 25.71 -13.50
N GLY A 131 -22.95 25.19 -14.64
CA GLY A 131 -22.66 25.99 -15.83
C GLY A 131 -21.33 26.77 -15.78
N GLN A 132 -20.64 26.80 -14.63
CA GLN A 132 -19.31 27.42 -14.51
C GLN A 132 -18.24 26.51 -15.10
N LYS A 133 -17.12 27.11 -15.57
CA LYS A 133 -15.92 26.35 -15.93
C LYS A 133 -15.06 26.14 -14.69
N VAL A 134 -14.78 24.88 -14.37
CA VAL A 134 -13.93 24.49 -13.24
C VAL A 134 -12.82 23.56 -13.70
N LEU A 135 -11.74 23.48 -12.90
CA LEU A 135 -10.71 22.47 -13.08
C LEU A 135 -11.26 21.10 -12.72
N TYR A 136 -10.91 20.09 -13.48
CA TYR A 136 -11.21 18.68 -13.19
C TYR A 136 -10.09 17.78 -13.68
N ARG A 137 -10.08 16.52 -13.21
CA ARG A 137 -9.30 15.45 -13.82
C ARG A 137 -10.04 14.11 -13.77
N ASP A 138 -9.79 13.28 -14.77
CA ASP A 138 -10.33 11.91 -14.88
C ASP A 138 -9.20 10.86 -14.73
N TYR A 139 -9.54 9.57 -14.77
CA TYR A 139 -8.63 8.45 -14.51
C TYR A 139 -7.36 8.45 -15.38
N SER A 140 -7.46 8.90 -16.64
CA SER A 140 -6.34 8.93 -17.59
C SER A 140 -5.46 10.18 -17.47
N MET A 141 -5.89 11.18 -16.70
CA MET A 141 -5.21 12.47 -16.60
C MET A 141 -4.23 12.49 -15.43
N GLU A 142 -3.03 13.03 -15.65
CA GLU A 142 -2.10 13.43 -14.57
C GLU A 142 -2.30 14.89 -14.17
N GLY A 143 -2.49 15.77 -15.16
CA GLY A 143 -2.77 17.19 -14.97
C GLY A 143 -4.25 17.52 -14.83
N TRP A 144 -4.55 18.82 -14.77
CA TRP A 144 -5.91 19.35 -14.69
C TRP A 144 -6.37 19.89 -16.04
N GLY A 145 -7.63 19.60 -16.40
CA GLY A 145 -8.32 20.21 -17.53
C GLY A 145 -9.48 21.11 -17.06
N TYR A 146 -10.11 21.83 -17.97
CA TYR A 146 -11.34 22.57 -17.68
C TYR A 146 -12.56 21.82 -18.22
N LYS A 147 -13.64 21.78 -17.42
CA LYS A 147 -14.98 21.39 -17.90
C LYS A 147 -16.04 22.35 -17.39
N THR A 148 -17.14 22.42 -18.11
CA THR A 148 -18.36 23.07 -17.63
C THR A 148 -19.09 22.12 -16.68
N VAL A 149 -19.46 22.61 -15.50
CA VAL A 149 -20.11 21.82 -14.46
C VAL A 149 -21.55 21.46 -14.87
N MET A 150 -21.87 20.18 -14.73
CA MET A 150 -23.17 19.57 -14.94
C MET A 150 -23.74 19.05 -13.61
N LYS A 151 -25.04 18.73 -13.58
CA LYS A 151 -25.71 18.23 -12.37
C LYS A 151 -25.02 16.99 -11.78
N ASP A 152 -24.53 16.09 -12.64
CA ASP A 152 -23.81 14.88 -12.22
C ASP A 152 -22.47 15.15 -11.53
N ASP A 153 -21.86 16.33 -11.75
CA ASP A 153 -20.60 16.70 -11.09
C ASP A 153 -20.79 17.11 -9.64
N LEU A 154 -22.05 17.38 -9.24
CA LEU A 154 -22.40 17.70 -7.86
C LEU A 154 -22.48 16.44 -6.98
N LYS A 155 -22.42 15.23 -7.56
CA LYS A 155 -22.38 13.94 -6.85
C LYS A 155 -21.07 13.76 -6.08
N TYR A 156 -21.06 12.99 -5.00
CA TYR A 156 -19.92 12.87 -4.10
C TYR A 156 -18.65 12.38 -4.82
N PRO A 157 -17.45 12.89 -4.49
CA PRO A 157 -16.24 12.39 -5.11
C PRO A 157 -15.91 10.98 -4.58
N LEU A 158 -15.26 10.16 -5.41
CA LEU A 158 -14.77 8.84 -5.00
C LEU A 158 -13.70 8.93 -3.89
N ILE A 159 -12.97 10.04 -3.83
CA ILE A 159 -11.94 10.33 -2.83
C ILE A 159 -12.35 11.61 -2.11
N HIS A 160 -12.55 11.51 -0.81
CA HIS A 160 -12.97 12.62 0.03
C HIS A 160 -11.84 13.08 0.94
N GLY A 161 -11.56 14.38 1.02
CA GLY A 161 -10.43 14.90 1.82
C GLY A 161 -9.13 14.96 1.02
N ASN A 162 -8.02 15.20 1.73
CA ASN A 162 -6.67 15.34 1.17
C ASN A 162 -5.64 14.86 2.21
N GLY A 163 -4.53 14.28 1.74
CA GLY A 163 -3.46 13.75 2.57
C GLY A 163 -3.97 12.66 3.52
N LYS A 164 -3.56 12.71 4.79
CA LYS A 164 -3.97 11.73 5.81
C LYS A 164 -5.47 11.68 6.08
N GLN A 165 -6.21 12.73 5.69
CA GLN A 165 -7.67 12.79 5.82
C GLN A 165 -8.40 12.26 4.59
N ALA A 166 -7.67 11.84 3.54
CA ALA A 166 -8.29 11.23 2.37
C ALA A 166 -9.02 9.95 2.74
N ARG A 167 -10.24 9.78 2.22
CA ARG A 167 -11.10 8.62 2.47
C ARG A 167 -11.70 8.11 1.17
N LEU A 168 -11.56 6.81 0.93
CA LEU A 168 -12.23 6.09 -0.15
C LEU A 168 -13.72 6.10 0.11
N LEU A 169 -14.49 6.68 -0.81
CA LEU A 169 -15.94 6.89 -0.69
C LEU A 169 -16.32 7.54 0.66
N GLY A 170 -15.47 8.41 1.20
CA GLY A 170 -15.69 9.03 2.50
C GLY A 170 -15.60 8.08 3.71
N THR A 171 -15.18 6.83 3.52
CA THR A 171 -15.27 5.77 4.54
C THR A 171 -13.90 5.25 5.01
N LEU A 172 -13.05 4.72 4.12
CA LEU A 172 -11.77 4.09 4.49
C LEU A 172 -10.56 4.97 4.20
N ALA A 173 -9.55 4.98 5.07
CA ALA A 173 -8.29 5.68 4.84
C ALA A 173 -7.34 4.96 3.86
N VAL A 174 -7.65 3.70 3.53
CA VAL A 174 -6.90 2.87 2.57
C VAL A 174 -7.73 2.56 1.33
N SER A 175 -7.05 2.24 0.25
CA SER A 175 -7.63 1.80 -1.03
C SER A 175 -7.37 0.33 -1.35
N ARG A 176 -6.49 -0.31 -0.58
CA ARG A 176 -6.18 -1.73 -0.67
C ARG A 176 -6.12 -2.37 0.72
N GLY A 177 -6.50 -3.63 0.79
CA GLY A 177 -6.57 -4.39 2.04
C GLY A 177 -7.37 -5.69 1.86
N LEU A 178 -7.27 -6.56 2.86
CA LEU A 178 -8.05 -7.80 2.96
C LEU A 178 -9.29 -7.57 3.82
N GLY A 179 -10.34 -8.36 3.62
CA GLY A 179 -11.56 -8.26 4.42
C GLY A 179 -12.49 -7.15 3.95
N ASP A 180 -13.26 -6.56 4.86
CA ASP A 180 -14.25 -5.50 4.60
C ASP A 180 -15.30 -5.87 3.52
N HIS A 181 -15.65 -7.15 3.42
CA HIS A 181 -16.62 -7.64 2.43
C HIS A 181 -18.04 -7.10 2.67
N GLN A 182 -18.41 -6.88 3.92
CA GLN A 182 -19.72 -6.37 4.32
C GLN A 182 -19.70 -4.87 4.63
N LEU A 183 -18.54 -4.21 4.47
CA LEU A 183 -18.40 -2.80 4.76
C LEU A 183 -19.13 -1.97 3.70
N LYS A 184 -20.04 -1.13 4.20
CA LYS A 184 -20.79 -0.17 3.40
C LYS A 184 -20.21 1.21 3.58
N VAL A 185 -20.34 2.00 2.52
CA VAL A 185 -20.10 3.45 2.57
C VAL A 185 -21.00 4.07 3.65
N ILE A 186 -20.41 4.94 4.47
CA ILE A 186 -21.08 5.62 5.59
C ILE A 186 -22.45 6.15 5.17
N GLU A 187 -23.48 5.82 5.94
CA GLU A 187 -24.88 6.26 5.75
C GLU A 187 -25.52 5.84 4.41
N THR A 188 -24.96 4.86 3.70
CA THR A 188 -25.55 4.34 2.45
C THR A 188 -25.64 2.80 2.43
N ASN A 189 -26.22 2.25 1.36
CA ASN A 189 -26.22 0.81 1.08
C ASN A 189 -25.19 0.39 0.03
N ILE A 190 -24.22 1.27 -0.29
CA ILE A 190 -23.22 1.02 -1.31
C ILE A 190 -22.06 0.26 -0.67
N GLU A 191 -21.69 -0.88 -1.24
CA GLU A 191 -20.54 -1.67 -0.79
C GLU A 191 -19.23 -0.95 -1.13
N ILE A 192 -18.25 -1.02 -0.24
CA ILE A 192 -16.92 -0.44 -0.46
C ILE A 192 -16.15 -1.22 -1.53
N LYS A 193 -16.27 -2.55 -1.56
CA LYS A 193 -15.77 -3.36 -2.66
C LYS A 193 -16.67 -3.15 -3.90
N PRO A 194 -16.11 -3.10 -5.12
CA PRO A 194 -14.74 -3.46 -5.49
C PRO A 194 -13.74 -2.28 -5.50
N PHE A 195 -14.09 -1.11 -4.95
CA PHE A 195 -13.14 0.01 -4.92
C PHE A 195 -11.97 -0.26 -3.95
N LEU A 196 -12.22 -0.94 -2.82
CA LEU A 196 -11.17 -1.54 -1.99
C LEU A 196 -10.66 -2.83 -2.65
N SER A 197 -9.37 -2.85 -3.02
CA SER A 197 -8.75 -3.99 -3.71
C SER A 197 -7.88 -4.83 -2.77
N CYS A 198 -8.02 -6.15 -2.78
CA CYS A 198 -7.10 -7.05 -2.08
C CYS A 198 -5.80 -7.33 -2.84
N ILE A 199 -5.70 -6.92 -4.11
CA ILE A 199 -4.51 -7.19 -4.94
C ILE A 199 -3.32 -6.36 -4.44
N PRO A 200 -2.23 -6.99 -4.00
CA PRO A 200 -1.04 -6.27 -3.56
C PRO A 200 -0.29 -5.68 -4.76
N LYS A 201 0.59 -4.72 -4.49
CA LYS A 201 1.71 -4.43 -5.40
C LYS A 201 2.94 -5.15 -4.87
N VAL A 202 3.66 -5.84 -5.75
CA VAL A 202 4.87 -6.59 -5.41
C VAL A 202 6.09 -5.86 -5.97
N GLU A 203 6.99 -5.44 -5.08
CA GLU A 203 8.33 -4.97 -5.45
C GLU A 203 9.32 -6.13 -5.31
N VAL A 204 10.31 -6.19 -6.20
CA VAL A 204 11.33 -7.25 -6.21
C VAL A 204 12.70 -6.62 -6.04
N PHE A 205 13.48 -7.15 -5.10
CA PHE A 205 14.84 -6.73 -4.83
C PHE A 205 15.79 -7.92 -4.94
N ASP A 206 16.83 -7.80 -5.76
CA ASP A 206 17.79 -8.87 -6.04
C ASP A 206 18.96 -8.81 -5.06
N LEU A 207 18.95 -9.67 -4.04
CA LEU A 207 19.94 -9.66 -2.96
C LEU A 207 21.32 -10.12 -3.42
N ILE A 208 21.40 -10.93 -4.48
CA ILE A 208 22.66 -11.46 -5.02
C ILE A 208 23.42 -10.35 -5.73
N SER A 209 22.74 -9.62 -6.61
CA SER A 209 23.38 -8.57 -7.40
C SER A 209 23.72 -7.32 -6.57
N GLU A 210 22.98 -7.09 -5.49
CA GLU A 210 23.05 -5.85 -4.70
C GLU A 210 24.13 -5.84 -3.61
N ASN A 211 24.89 -6.94 -3.43
CA ASN A 211 25.96 -7.07 -2.43
C ASN A 211 25.52 -6.57 -1.03
N VAL A 212 24.53 -7.27 -0.48
CA VAL A 212 23.94 -6.96 0.83
C VAL A 212 24.97 -7.17 1.95
N ASN A 213 25.05 -6.23 2.89
CA ASN A 213 26.00 -6.26 4.00
C ASN A 213 25.34 -6.56 5.36
N GLU A 214 26.15 -6.85 6.39
CA GLU A 214 25.69 -7.18 7.76
C GLU A 214 24.76 -6.12 8.39
N ASP A 215 24.86 -4.86 7.96
CA ASP A 215 24.06 -3.73 8.45
C ASP A 215 22.92 -3.33 7.49
N ASP A 216 22.72 -4.07 6.39
CA ASP A 216 21.59 -3.85 5.49
C ASP A 216 20.34 -4.51 6.08
N VAL A 217 19.37 -3.68 6.48
CA VAL A 217 18.21 -4.10 7.25
C VAL A 217 16.92 -3.66 6.57
N LEU A 218 16.00 -4.60 6.43
CA LEU A 218 14.62 -4.32 6.04
C LEU A 218 13.82 -3.92 7.28
N ILE A 219 13.28 -2.71 7.26
CA ILE A 219 12.30 -2.22 8.24
C ILE A 219 10.91 -2.35 7.64
N MET A 220 10.02 -3.09 8.30
CA MET A 220 8.60 -3.17 7.94
C MET A 220 7.80 -2.68 9.13
N ALA A 221 6.83 -1.79 8.92
CA ALA A 221 5.99 -1.31 10.00
C ALA A 221 4.60 -0.89 9.54
N THR A 222 3.68 -0.83 10.50
CA THR A 222 2.36 -0.19 10.34
C THR A 222 2.52 1.33 10.21
N ASP A 223 1.48 1.97 9.69
CA ASP A 223 1.34 3.43 9.62
C ASP A 223 1.56 4.12 10.97
N GLY A 224 1.22 3.47 12.09
CA GLY A 224 1.54 3.97 13.44
C GLY A 224 3.02 4.37 13.66
N LEU A 225 3.98 3.79 12.92
CA LEU A 225 5.37 4.27 12.86
C LEU A 225 5.54 5.41 11.84
N TRP A 226 5.11 5.15 10.61
CA TRP A 226 5.38 5.98 9.43
C TRP A 226 4.64 7.31 9.43
N ASP A 227 3.57 7.41 10.21
CA ASP A 227 2.80 8.62 10.37
C ASP A 227 3.56 9.70 11.14
N VAL A 228 4.52 9.30 11.97
CA VAL A 228 5.25 10.21 12.85
C VAL A 228 6.75 10.17 12.63
N LEU A 229 7.29 9.21 11.90
CA LEU A 229 8.71 9.17 11.51
C LEU A 229 8.87 9.09 9.99
N SER A 230 9.67 10.00 9.45
CA SER A 230 10.11 9.98 8.06
C SER A 230 11.06 8.82 7.76
N ASN A 231 11.23 8.51 6.46
CA ASN A 231 12.19 7.49 6.03
C ASN A 231 13.61 7.84 6.47
N GLU A 232 13.98 9.12 6.42
CA GLU A 232 15.28 9.65 6.79
C GLU A 232 15.53 9.55 8.29
N GLU A 233 14.53 9.89 9.12
CA GLU A 233 14.60 9.72 10.58
C GLU A 233 14.80 8.25 10.95
N VAL A 234 14.01 7.34 10.36
CA VAL A 234 14.14 5.89 10.61
C VAL A 234 15.51 5.40 10.19
N ALA A 235 15.98 5.76 8.99
CA ALA A 235 17.29 5.34 8.50
C ALA A 235 18.44 5.85 9.37
N GLN A 236 18.35 7.08 9.88
CA GLN A 236 19.35 7.65 10.79
C GLN A 236 19.38 6.91 12.13
N ILE A 237 18.20 6.58 12.69
CA ILE A 237 18.08 5.79 13.92
C ILE A 237 18.69 4.40 13.73
N VAL A 238 18.32 3.71 12.64
CA VAL A 238 18.83 2.37 12.30
C VAL A 238 20.35 2.39 12.16
N THR A 239 20.89 3.31 11.35
CA THR A 239 22.34 3.40 11.09
C THR A 239 23.12 3.66 12.37
N ASN A 240 22.68 4.63 13.19
CA ASN A 240 23.34 4.96 14.45
C ASN A 240 23.25 3.81 15.46
N PHE A 241 22.11 3.14 15.54
CA PHE A 241 21.91 2.05 16.48
C PHE A 241 22.81 0.86 16.12
N LEU A 242 22.82 0.43 14.86
CA LEU A 242 23.59 -0.75 14.44
C LEU A 242 25.11 -0.54 14.58
N GLN A 243 25.60 0.67 14.27
CA GLN A 243 27.02 1.01 14.44
C GLN A 243 27.49 0.93 15.91
N ASN A 244 26.60 1.25 16.86
CA ASN A 244 26.93 1.25 18.29
C ASN A 244 26.69 -0.10 18.98
N ASN A 245 26.01 -1.04 18.31
CA ASN A 245 25.58 -2.31 18.90
C ASN A 245 26.03 -3.52 18.06
N THR A 246 27.21 -3.45 17.43
CA THR A 246 27.69 -4.47 16.48
C THR A 246 27.84 -5.87 17.07
N THR A 247 28.12 -5.98 18.37
CA THR A 247 28.35 -7.24 19.07
C THR A 247 27.12 -7.80 19.79
N ASP A 248 26.01 -7.04 19.86
CA ASP A 248 24.79 -7.47 20.53
C ASP A 248 24.01 -8.46 19.65
N PRO A 249 23.83 -9.73 20.08
CA PRO A 249 23.05 -10.71 19.31
C PRO A 249 21.56 -10.33 19.19
N TYR A 250 21.04 -9.45 20.05
CA TYR A 250 19.65 -8.99 20.05
C TYR A 250 19.45 -7.63 19.38
N ARG A 251 20.49 -7.08 18.74
CA ARG A 251 20.50 -5.72 18.16
C ARG A 251 19.28 -5.42 17.26
N PHE A 252 18.80 -6.37 16.45
CA PHE A 252 17.66 -6.12 15.57
C PHE A 252 16.32 -6.08 16.33
N SER A 253 16.14 -6.93 17.35
CA SER A 253 14.97 -6.84 18.22
C SER A 253 14.98 -5.58 19.08
N GLU A 254 16.13 -5.15 19.58
CA GLU A 254 16.26 -3.89 20.32
C GLU A 254 16.07 -2.67 19.42
N LEU A 255 16.53 -2.73 18.16
CA LEU A 255 16.25 -1.71 17.15
C LEU A 255 14.75 -1.57 16.88
N ALA A 256 14.01 -2.66 16.71
CA ALA A 256 12.57 -2.61 16.53
C ALA A 256 11.87 -1.98 17.74
N LYS A 257 12.27 -2.35 18.97
CA LYS A 257 11.75 -1.72 20.21
C LYS A 257 12.07 -0.23 20.27
N LEU A 258 13.29 0.17 19.89
CA LEU A 258 13.69 1.57 19.85
C LEU A 258 12.82 2.38 18.88
N LEU A 259 12.54 1.85 17.69
CA LEU A 259 11.67 2.50 16.71
C LEU A 259 10.24 2.68 17.26
N VAL A 260 9.68 1.66 17.91
CA VAL A 260 8.38 1.75 18.59
C VAL A 260 8.41 2.84 19.67
N GLN A 261 9.44 2.87 20.51
CA GLN A 261 9.57 3.88 21.56
C GLN A 261 9.70 5.30 20.99
N LYS A 262 10.43 5.49 19.89
CA LYS A 262 10.60 6.78 19.24
C LYS A 262 9.30 7.30 18.63
N ALA A 263 8.49 6.42 18.03
CA ALA A 263 7.17 6.80 17.51
C ALA A 263 6.13 7.03 18.61
N LYS A 264 6.14 6.22 19.68
CA LYS A 264 5.24 6.41 20.84
C LYS A 264 5.52 7.70 21.61
N GLY A 265 6.77 8.17 21.62
CA GLY A 265 7.16 9.38 22.34
C GLY A 265 6.99 9.26 23.86
N LYS A 266 6.79 10.40 24.52
CA LYS A 266 6.54 10.49 25.97
C LYS A 266 5.24 11.27 26.23
N GLU A 267 4.61 10.96 27.35
CA GLU A 267 3.43 11.68 27.82
C GLU A 267 3.81 13.09 28.30
N ASP A 268 3.10 14.10 27.81
CA ASP A 268 3.17 15.49 28.24
C ASP A 268 1.74 16.03 28.45
N GLY A 269 1.25 15.89 29.68
CA GLY A 269 -0.14 16.20 30.02
C GLY A 269 -1.12 15.23 29.36
N TYR A 270 -2.00 15.72 28.48
CA TYR A 270 -2.98 14.92 27.74
C TYR A 270 -2.47 14.47 26.35
N TYR A 271 -1.23 14.84 25.98
CA TYR A 271 -0.68 14.59 24.65
C TYR A 271 0.55 13.68 24.73
N TRP A 272 0.81 12.96 23.63
CA TRP A 272 2.04 12.20 23.45
C TRP A 272 2.93 12.98 22.48
N ILE A 273 4.17 13.24 22.88
CA ILE A 273 5.10 14.11 22.16
C ILE A 273 6.44 13.40 21.96
N LYS A 274 6.99 13.48 20.75
CA LYS A 274 8.35 12.99 20.43
C LYS A 274 9.42 13.89 21.07
N GLU A 275 10.66 13.41 21.13
CA GLU A 275 11.79 14.23 21.62
C GLU A 275 11.98 15.54 20.83
N SER A 276 11.58 15.56 19.56
CA SER A 276 11.59 16.74 18.68
C SER A 276 10.48 17.76 18.97
N LYS A 277 9.61 17.52 19.95
CA LYS A 277 8.39 18.29 20.27
C LYS A 277 7.26 18.20 19.25
N GLU A 278 7.36 17.29 18.29
CA GLU A 278 6.29 16.98 17.34
C GLU A 278 5.31 15.96 17.94
N PRO A 279 4.06 15.88 17.44
CA PRO A 279 3.10 14.87 17.87
C PRO A 279 3.66 13.45 17.72
N ALA A 280 3.49 12.64 18.76
CA ALA A 280 3.78 11.22 18.72
C ALA A 280 2.60 10.42 18.17
N SER A 281 2.81 9.12 17.97
CA SER A 281 1.78 8.24 17.44
C SER A 281 0.73 7.93 18.50
N TYR A 282 -0.53 7.94 18.06
CA TYR A 282 -1.70 7.55 18.85
C TYR A 282 -2.27 6.20 18.41
N ASP A 283 -1.59 5.52 17.48
CA ASP A 283 -2.04 4.28 16.84
C ASP A 283 -1.25 3.05 17.33
N ASP A 284 -1.71 1.87 16.95
CA ASP A 284 -0.99 0.63 17.16
C ASP A 284 0.29 0.60 16.31
N ILE A 285 1.42 0.35 16.98
CA ILE A 285 2.74 0.36 16.35
C ILE A 285 3.31 -1.05 16.34
N SER A 286 3.44 -1.63 15.14
CA SER A 286 4.17 -2.89 14.93
C SER A 286 5.36 -2.64 14.02
N VAL A 287 6.54 -3.12 14.40
CA VAL A 287 7.80 -2.96 13.65
C VAL A 287 8.55 -4.28 13.58
N PHE A 288 8.99 -4.64 12.39
CA PHE A 288 9.98 -5.69 12.13
C PHE A 288 11.27 -5.04 11.65
N ALA A 289 12.40 -5.46 12.22
CA ALA A 289 13.74 -5.14 11.73
C ALA A 289 14.43 -6.45 11.35
N ILE A 290 14.59 -6.67 10.05
CA ILE A 290 15.01 -7.95 9.47
C ILE A 290 16.39 -7.77 8.82
N PRO A 291 17.46 -8.38 9.37
CA PRO A 291 18.76 -8.39 8.70
C PRO A 291 18.66 -9.19 7.40
N LEU A 292 19.23 -8.65 6.33
CA LEU A 292 19.21 -9.31 5.02
C LEU A 292 20.47 -10.13 4.74
N TYR A 293 21.56 -9.90 5.48
CA TYR A 293 22.78 -10.68 5.33
C TYR A 293 22.70 -12.01 6.09
N ASN A 294 22.96 -13.10 5.39
CA ASN A 294 23.04 -14.44 5.97
C ASN A 294 24.49 -14.96 5.92
N LYS A 295 25.11 -15.15 7.10
CA LYS A 295 26.49 -15.69 7.22
C LYS A 295 26.63 -17.13 6.73
N ASN A 296 25.54 -17.89 6.60
CA ASN A 296 25.57 -19.33 6.33
C ASN A 296 25.31 -19.70 4.86
N GLU A 297 25.16 -18.72 3.96
CA GLU A 297 24.92 -18.95 2.51
C GLU A 297 26.15 -18.65 1.62
N TYR A 298 27.32 -18.38 2.21
CA TYR A 298 28.59 -18.13 1.49
C TYR A 298 29.75 -18.96 2.06
#